data_AF-A0A1M5T8V5-F1
#
_entry.id   AF-A0A1M5T8V5-F1
#
_cell.length_a   1.000
_cell.length_b   1.000
_cell.length_c   1.000
_cell.angle_alpha   90.00
_cell.angle_beta   90.00
_cell.angle_gamma   90.00
#
_symmetry.space_group_name_H-M   'P 1'
#
loop_
_entity.id
_entity.type
_entity.pdbx_description
1 polymer ?
#
loop_
_entity_poly.entity_id
_entity_poly.type
_entity_poly.pdbx_seq_one_letter_code
_entity_poly.pdbx_strand_id
1 'polypeptide(L)'
;MSKFKNTMGARLTKALFYETTNLDKSSVIYTLKDEDHLGYPSLRQLYLAEGDPTEFKFAVSHLDGWDHWTDLCESSWFKPYLSRWRNELELKIKSAALARIMVEAKTASKNSFMANRYLVERAWESRHESKVGRPSKAAIREAAHEQASDAARIAKDFERLTATKQ
;
A
#
# COMPACT_ATOMS: atom_id res chain seq x y z
N MET A 1 4.82 -9.29 34.50
CA MET A 1 5.52 -9.43 33.21
C MET A 1 4.55 -9.06 32.10
N SER A 2 4.95 -8.25 31.12
CA SER A 2 4.10 -7.99 29.93
C SER A 2 3.94 -9.29 29.16
N LYS A 3 2.70 -9.67 28.80
CA LYS A 3 2.41 -10.88 28.00
C LYS A 3 3.07 -10.88 26.62
N PHE A 4 3.62 -9.73 26.21
CA PHE A 4 4.31 -9.54 24.95
C PHE A 4 5.84 -9.68 25.03
N LYS A 5 6.39 -10.00 26.21
CA LYS A 5 7.84 -10.14 26.42
C LYS A 5 8.19 -11.50 26.99
N ASN A 6 9.34 -12.04 26.59
CA ASN A 6 9.88 -13.24 27.20
C ASN A 6 10.48 -12.94 28.60
N THR A 7 11.00 -13.98 29.26
CA THR A 7 11.67 -13.88 30.57
C THR A 7 12.89 -12.95 30.58
N MET A 8 13.51 -12.72 29.43
CA MET A 8 14.64 -11.81 29.22
C MET A 8 14.22 -10.37 28.87
N GLY A 9 12.91 -10.09 28.80
CA GLY A 9 12.37 -8.78 28.45
C GLY A 9 12.34 -8.46 26.95
N ALA A 10 12.72 -9.39 26.08
CA ALA A 10 12.65 -9.21 24.63
C ALA A 10 11.22 -9.38 24.11
N ARG A 11 10.81 -8.52 23.17
CA ARG A 11 9.46 -8.55 22.57
C ARG A 11 9.26 -9.81 21.73
N LEU A 12 8.09 -10.42 21.90
CA LEU A 12 7.68 -11.60 21.17
C LEU A 12 6.99 -11.17 19.87
N THR A 13 7.54 -11.50 18.72
CA THR A 13 6.89 -11.22 17.42
C THR A 13 6.20 -12.45 16.86
N LYS A 14 6.90 -13.60 16.80
CA LYS A 14 6.31 -14.87 16.32
C LYS A 14 5.54 -15.63 17.39
N ALA A 15 6.01 -15.62 18.63
CA ALA A 15 5.41 -16.47 19.67
C ALA A 15 3.97 -16.07 20.04
N LEU A 16 3.53 -14.88 19.61
CA LEU A 16 2.18 -14.37 19.84
C LEU A 16 1.13 -15.02 18.95
N PHE A 17 1.52 -15.65 17.85
CA PHE A 17 0.59 -16.12 16.83
C PHE A 17 0.49 -17.64 16.80
N TYR A 18 -0.74 -18.13 16.72
CA TYR A 18 -1.06 -19.55 16.70
C TYR A 18 -0.38 -20.29 15.54
N GLU A 19 -0.25 -19.65 14.39
CA GLU A 19 0.27 -20.24 13.14
C GLU A 19 1.80 -20.36 13.12
N THR A 20 2.50 -19.53 13.90
CA THR A 20 3.96 -19.48 13.93
C THR A 20 4.56 -20.19 15.14
N THR A 21 3.71 -20.65 16.05
CA THR A 21 4.09 -21.45 17.22
C THR A 21 3.82 -22.93 16.96
N ASN A 22 4.77 -23.77 17.39
CA ASN A 22 4.66 -25.21 17.26
C ASN A 22 3.85 -25.79 18.45
N LEU A 23 4.42 -26.74 19.19
CA LEU A 23 3.74 -27.44 20.29
C LEU A 23 3.50 -26.53 21.51
N ASP A 24 4.42 -25.61 21.80
CA ASP A 24 4.25 -24.68 22.92
C ASP A 24 3.44 -23.45 22.50
N LYS A 25 2.23 -23.34 23.06
CA LYS A 25 1.29 -22.23 22.83
C LYS A 25 1.15 -21.29 24.03
N SER A 26 2.03 -21.41 25.03
CA SER A 26 1.98 -20.62 26.29
C SER A 26 2.02 -19.10 26.08
N SER A 27 2.65 -18.65 24.99
CA SER A 27 2.80 -17.23 24.64
C SER A 27 1.83 -16.75 23.56
N VAL A 28 0.95 -17.62 23.06
CA VAL A 28 0.02 -17.29 21.97
C VAL A 28 -1.09 -16.40 22.53
N ILE A 29 -1.33 -15.30 21.82
CA ILE A 29 -2.38 -14.33 22.15
C ILE A 29 -3.35 -14.18 20.98
N TYR A 30 -2.85 -14.32 19.75
CA TYR A 30 -3.58 -14.00 18.54
C TYR A 30 -3.55 -15.14 17.53
N THR A 31 -4.48 -15.10 16.59
CA THR A 31 -4.40 -15.84 15.33
C THR A 31 -4.23 -14.88 14.15
N LEU A 32 -3.50 -15.33 13.13
CA LEU A 32 -3.39 -14.66 11.83
C LEU A 32 -4.53 -15.03 10.87
N LYS A 33 -5.44 -15.92 11.28
CA LYS A 33 -6.64 -16.25 10.51
C LYS A 33 -7.58 -15.06 10.41
N ASP A 34 -8.46 -15.13 9.42
CA ASP A 34 -9.41 -14.06 9.13
C ASP A 34 -10.49 -13.90 10.22
N GLU A 35 -10.70 -14.94 11.04
CA GLU A 35 -11.63 -14.98 12.16
C GLU A 35 -10.97 -15.60 13.38
N ASP A 36 -11.59 -15.37 14.55
CA ASP A 36 -11.18 -15.98 15.82
C ASP A 36 -11.04 -17.49 15.69
N HIS A 37 -9.99 -18.04 16.28
CA HIS A 37 -9.65 -19.45 16.11
C HIS A 37 -9.22 -20.06 17.43
N LEU A 38 -9.92 -21.13 17.84
CA LEU A 38 -9.61 -21.89 19.06
C LEU A 38 -9.51 -21.02 20.32
N GLY A 39 -10.35 -20.00 20.42
CA GLY A 39 -10.37 -19.04 21.54
C GLY A 39 -9.34 -17.92 21.44
N TYR A 40 -8.51 -17.88 20.39
CA TYR A 40 -7.59 -16.77 20.13
C TYR A 40 -8.24 -15.75 19.19
N PRO A 41 -8.24 -14.45 19.55
CA PRO A 41 -8.79 -13.42 18.70
C PRO A 41 -7.96 -13.22 17.42
N SER A 42 -8.67 -12.96 16.31
CA SER A 42 -8.04 -12.60 15.03
C SER A 42 -7.43 -11.21 15.12
N LEU A 43 -6.11 -11.14 14.91
CA LEU A 43 -5.43 -9.84 14.88
C LEU A 43 -5.93 -8.98 13.71
N ARG A 44 -6.34 -9.61 12.59
CA ARG A 44 -6.97 -8.92 11.46
C ARG A 44 -8.27 -8.23 11.89
N GLN A 45 -9.17 -8.95 12.58
CA GLN A 45 -10.44 -8.38 13.00
C GLN A 45 -10.24 -7.20 13.95
N LEU A 46 -9.32 -7.34 14.92
CA LEU A 46 -8.94 -6.25 15.82
C LEU A 46 -8.41 -5.04 15.05
N TYR A 47 -7.51 -5.26 14.09
CA TYR A 47 -6.94 -4.22 13.23
C TYR A 47 -8.02 -3.46 12.44
N LEU A 48 -8.93 -4.18 11.79
CA LEU A 48 -10.02 -3.59 11.02
C LEU A 48 -11.10 -2.94 11.89
N ALA A 49 -11.28 -3.41 13.13
CA ALA A 49 -12.22 -2.85 14.10
C ALA A 49 -11.73 -1.51 14.65
N GLU A 50 -10.44 -1.38 14.95
CA GLU A 50 -9.83 -0.11 15.38
C GLU A 50 -9.99 0.97 14.32
N GLY A 51 -9.85 0.59 13.04
CA GLY A 51 -10.16 1.49 11.92
C GLY A 51 -9.21 2.69 11.80
N ASP A 52 -8.02 2.60 12.41
CA ASP A 52 -7.03 3.66 12.48
C ASP A 52 -6.03 3.56 11.32
N PRO A 53 -6.06 4.49 10.33
CA PRO A 53 -5.10 4.49 9.22
C PRO A 53 -3.65 4.75 9.64
N THR A 54 -3.46 5.35 10.82
CA THR A 54 -2.12 5.62 11.39
C THR A 54 -1.60 4.44 12.19
N GLU A 55 -2.47 3.49 12.54
CA GLU A 55 -2.18 2.26 13.28
C GLU A 55 -1.66 2.48 14.71
N PHE A 56 -1.56 3.73 15.16
CA PHE A 56 -1.03 4.07 16.47
C PHE A 56 -1.93 3.54 17.60
N LYS A 57 -3.25 3.75 17.47
CA LYS A 57 -4.21 3.24 18.47
C LYS A 57 -4.18 1.73 18.53
N PHE A 58 -4.09 1.08 17.36
CA PHE A 58 -4.00 -0.37 17.27
C PHE A 58 -2.76 -0.89 18.03
N ALA A 59 -1.60 -0.26 17.83
CA ALA A 59 -0.36 -0.64 18.49
C ALA A 59 -0.43 -0.50 20.02
N VAL A 60 -1.06 0.58 20.52
CA VAL A 60 -1.19 0.82 21.97
C VAL A 60 -2.26 -0.06 22.61
N SER A 61 -3.38 -0.31 21.92
CA SER A 61 -4.51 -1.08 22.43
C SER A 61 -4.26 -2.59 22.42
N HIS A 62 -3.60 -3.11 21.38
CA HIS A 62 -3.48 -4.55 21.14
C HIS A 62 -2.06 -5.10 21.22
N LEU A 63 -1.04 -4.27 21.33
CA LEU A 63 0.36 -4.70 21.39
C LEU A 63 1.10 -4.00 22.56
N ASP A 64 2.42 -4.10 22.56
CA ASP A 64 3.28 -3.49 23.59
C ASP A 64 3.72 -2.09 23.14
N GLY A 65 2.77 -1.32 22.58
CA GLY A 65 2.99 0.01 22.00
C GLY A 65 3.57 0.01 20.58
N TRP A 66 3.94 1.21 20.13
CA TRP A 66 4.34 1.50 18.74
C TRP A 66 5.59 0.74 18.29
N ASP A 67 6.62 0.68 19.14
CA ASP A 67 7.86 -0.02 18.79
C ASP A 67 7.61 -1.51 18.51
N HIS A 68 6.75 -2.16 19.31
CA HIS A 68 6.41 -3.56 19.10
C HIS A 68 5.69 -3.77 17.76
N TRP A 69 4.80 -2.83 17.41
CA TRP A 69 4.14 -2.85 16.11
C TRP A 69 5.14 -2.64 14.96
N THR A 70 6.13 -1.77 15.15
CA THR A 70 7.19 -1.52 14.17
C THR A 70 8.03 -2.78 13.97
N ASP A 71 8.44 -3.47 15.04
CA ASP A 71 9.15 -4.75 14.99
C ASP A 71 8.38 -5.81 14.16
N LEU A 72 7.05 -5.85 14.31
CA LEU A 72 6.16 -6.71 13.51
C LEU A 72 6.08 -6.27 12.05
N CYS A 73 5.90 -4.97 11.78
CA CYS A 73 5.82 -4.43 10.43
C CYS A 73 7.10 -4.70 9.61
N GLU A 74 8.26 -4.66 10.28
CA GLU A 74 9.56 -4.91 9.66
C GLU A 74 9.80 -6.40 9.38
N SER A 75 9.14 -7.28 10.13
CA SER A 75 9.26 -8.72 10.00
C SER A 75 8.74 -9.23 8.65
N SER A 76 9.64 -9.84 7.86
CA SER A 76 9.33 -10.35 6.50
C SER A 76 8.17 -11.34 6.44
N TRP A 77 8.01 -12.16 7.47
CA TRP A 77 6.94 -13.16 7.56
C TRP A 77 5.56 -12.55 7.80
N PHE A 78 5.48 -11.35 8.39
CA PHE A 78 4.23 -10.69 8.75
C PHE A 78 3.73 -9.75 7.65
N LYS A 79 4.65 -9.17 6.87
CA LYS A 79 4.37 -8.23 5.77
C LYS A 79 3.25 -8.67 4.81
N PRO A 80 3.15 -9.94 4.37
CA PRO A 80 2.08 -10.37 3.48
C PRO A 80 0.68 -10.22 4.10
N TYR A 81 0.54 -10.58 5.38
CA TYR A 81 -0.72 -10.43 6.12
C TYR A 81 -1.06 -8.95 6.30
N LEU A 82 -0.10 -8.16 6.76
CA LEU A 82 -0.29 -6.74 7.02
C LEU A 82 -0.65 -5.94 5.75
N SER A 83 0.02 -6.24 4.62
CA SER A 83 -0.30 -5.60 3.33
C SER A 83 -1.77 -5.83 2.94
N ARG A 84 -2.25 -7.07 3.08
CA ARG A 84 -3.66 -7.41 2.84
C ARG A 84 -4.59 -6.62 3.76
N TRP A 85 -4.27 -6.53 5.05
CA TRP A 85 -5.12 -5.84 6.04
C TRP A 85 -5.15 -4.32 5.84
N ARG A 86 -4.01 -3.70 5.51
CA ARG A 86 -3.92 -2.27 5.16
C ARG A 86 -4.77 -1.94 3.95
N ASN A 87 -4.67 -2.74 2.88
CA ASN A 87 -5.49 -2.56 1.68
C ASN A 87 -6.99 -2.69 1.99
N GLU A 88 -7.36 -3.66 2.84
CA GLU A 88 -8.75 -3.85 3.26
C GLU A 88 -9.27 -2.69 4.11
N LEU A 89 -8.46 -2.20 5.06
CA LEU A 89 -8.80 -1.04 5.88
C LEU A 89 -8.99 0.21 5.02
N GLU A 90 -8.08 0.45 4.07
CA GLU A 90 -8.19 1.55 3.14
C GLU A 90 -9.49 1.47 2.32
N LEU A 91 -9.82 0.27 1.80
CA LEU A 91 -11.06 0.05 1.06
C LEU A 91 -12.29 0.26 1.95
N LYS A 92 -12.27 -0.19 3.20
CA LYS A 92 -13.35 0.02 4.17
C LYS A 92 -13.58 1.51 4.43
N ILE A 93 -12.52 2.28 4.62
CA ILE A 93 -12.59 3.74 4.83
C ILE A 93 -13.11 4.43 3.58
N LYS A 94 -12.57 4.08 2.39
CA LYS A 94 -13.03 4.63 1.10
C LYS A 94 -14.52 4.35 0.88
N SER A 95 -14.96 3.12 1.11
CA SER A 95 -16.37 2.72 1.00
C SER A 95 -17.26 3.54 1.94
N ALA A 96 -16.86 3.70 3.21
CA ALA A 96 -17.60 4.51 4.17
C ALA A 96 -17.65 6.00 3.79
N ALA A 97 -16.55 6.56 3.28
CA ALA A 97 -16.51 7.94 2.81
C ALA A 97 -17.40 8.14 1.59
N LEU A 98 -17.33 7.24 0.61
CA LEU A 98 -18.19 7.27 -0.58
C LEU A 98 -19.67 7.14 -0.23
N ALA A 99 -20.02 6.30 0.74
CA ALA A 99 -21.39 6.20 1.23
C ALA A 99 -21.91 7.55 1.76
N ARG A 100 -21.09 8.30 2.52
CA ARG A 100 -21.45 9.64 3.00
C ARG A 100 -21.60 10.64 1.85
N ILE A 101 -20.72 10.59 0.86
CA ILE A 101 -20.82 11.43 -0.34
C ILE A 101 -22.11 11.12 -1.14
N MET A 102 -22.47 9.84 -1.27
CA MET A 102 -23.72 9.43 -1.93
C MET A 102 -24.97 9.93 -1.21
N VAL A 103 -24.94 9.98 0.13
CA VAL A 103 -26.03 10.59 0.90
C VAL A 103 -26.09 12.09 0.63
N GLU A 104 -24.96 12.80 0.70
CA GLU A 104 -24.89 14.24 0.44
C GLU A 104 -25.37 14.62 -0.96
N ALA A 105 -25.01 13.81 -1.97
CA ALA A 105 -25.41 13.99 -3.36
C ALA A 105 -26.93 13.93 -3.59
N LYS A 106 -27.68 13.21 -2.73
CA LYS A 106 -29.15 13.10 -2.80
C LYS A 106 -29.88 14.22 -2.06
N THR A 107 -29.18 15.02 -1.27
CA THR A 107 -29.78 16.17 -0.57
C THR A 107 -29.93 17.37 -1.52
N ALA A 108 -30.65 18.40 -1.08
CA ALA A 108 -30.75 19.69 -1.77
C ALA A 108 -29.77 20.74 -1.17
N SER A 109 -28.65 20.28 -0.62
CA SER A 109 -27.68 21.16 0.03
C SER A 109 -26.83 21.90 -1.02
N LYS A 110 -26.14 22.95 -0.58
CA LYS A 110 -25.15 23.66 -1.41
C LYS A 110 -24.00 22.73 -1.87
N ASN A 111 -23.71 21.66 -1.14
CA ASN A 111 -22.63 20.73 -1.43
C ASN A 111 -23.08 19.56 -2.33
N SER A 112 -24.38 19.38 -2.56
CA SER A 112 -24.91 18.27 -3.38
C SER A 112 -24.38 18.29 -4.81
N PHE A 113 -24.19 19.46 -5.41
CA PHE A 113 -23.58 19.56 -6.74
C PHE A 113 -22.12 19.06 -6.75
N MET A 114 -21.32 19.44 -5.74
CA MET A 114 -19.93 18.97 -5.59
C MET A 114 -19.86 17.46 -5.34
N ALA A 115 -20.76 16.92 -4.52
CA ALA A 115 -20.85 15.49 -4.25
C ALA A 115 -21.21 14.71 -5.52
N ASN A 116 -22.22 15.15 -6.28
CA ASN A 116 -22.58 14.54 -7.56
C ASN A 116 -21.44 14.59 -8.57
N ARG A 117 -20.73 15.73 -8.65
CA ARG A 117 -19.56 15.88 -9.51
C ARG A 117 -18.45 14.88 -9.14
N TYR A 118 -18.10 14.78 -7.86
CA TYR A 118 -17.11 13.82 -7.36
C TYR A 118 -17.48 12.37 -7.73
N LEU A 119 -18.76 12.01 -7.62
CA LEU A 119 -19.30 10.70 -7.97
C LEU A 119 -19.20 10.39 -9.47
N VAL A 120 -19.58 11.34 -10.33
CA VAL A 120 -19.54 11.19 -11.79
C VAL A 120 -18.11 11.11 -12.31
N GLU A 121 -17.22 11.98 -11.81
CA GLU A 121 -15.82 12.03 -12.22
C GLU A 121 -14.99 10.84 -11.69
N ARG A 122 -15.56 9.99 -10.83
CA ARG A 122 -14.88 8.89 -10.15
C ARG A 122 -13.57 9.31 -9.48
N ALA A 123 -13.58 10.48 -8.85
CA ALA A 123 -12.36 11.15 -8.37
C ALA A 123 -11.59 10.40 -7.26
N TRP A 124 -12.14 9.31 -6.71
CA TRP A 124 -11.45 8.41 -5.76
C TRP A 124 -10.61 7.34 -6.45
N GLU A 125 -10.88 7.03 -7.72
CA GLU A 125 -10.00 6.18 -8.50
C GLU A 125 -8.71 6.97 -8.68
N SER A 126 -7.60 6.46 -8.14
CA SER A 126 -6.29 6.97 -8.53
C SER A 126 -6.27 6.90 -10.04
N ARG A 127 -6.32 8.05 -10.72
CA ARG A 127 -6.07 8.10 -12.16
C ARG A 127 -4.83 7.26 -12.34
N HIS A 128 -4.95 6.10 -12.98
CA HIS A 128 -3.79 5.30 -13.35
C HIS A 128 -2.81 6.31 -13.86
N GLU A 129 -1.69 6.45 -13.16
CA GLU A 129 -0.67 7.41 -13.49
C GLU A 129 -0.34 7.16 -14.94
N SER A 130 -0.94 7.96 -15.83
CA SER A 130 -0.42 8.14 -17.15
C SER A 130 0.96 8.68 -16.84
N LYS A 131 1.98 7.83 -17.09
CA LYS A 131 3.41 8.10 -16.99
C LYS A 131 3.79 9.26 -17.92
N VAL A 132 3.21 10.44 -17.71
CA VAL A 132 3.31 11.63 -18.56
C VAL A 132 4.36 12.60 -18.01
N GLY A 133 5.03 12.26 -16.89
CA GLY A 133 5.96 13.18 -16.23
C GLY A 133 7.45 13.03 -16.52
N ARG A 134 7.96 11.84 -16.93
CA ARG A 134 9.39 11.65 -17.22
C ARG A 134 9.63 10.40 -18.09
N PRO A 135 10.22 10.53 -19.28
CA PRO A 135 10.68 9.38 -20.05
C PRO A 135 11.62 8.51 -19.20
N SER A 136 11.48 7.19 -19.29
CA SER A 136 12.37 6.27 -18.58
C SER A 136 13.81 6.46 -19.08
N LYS A 137 14.82 6.17 -18.25
CA LYS A 137 16.24 6.22 -18.67
C LYS A 137 16.49 5.40 -19.96
N ALA A 138 15.76 4.31 -20.13
CA ALA A 138 15.81 3.49 -21.33
C ALA A 138 15.29 4.24 -22.57
N ALA A 139 14.11 4.87 -22.45
CA ALA A 139 13.52 5.66 -23.53
C ALA A 139 14.37 6.88 -23.93
N ILE A 140 15.03 7.53 -22.95
CA ILE A 140 15.96 8.63 -23.22
C ILE A 140 17.17 8.13 -24.01
N ARG A 141 17.71 6.95 -23.66
CA ARG A 141 18.88 6.37 -24.33
C ARG A 141 18.56 5.93 -25.75
N GLU A 142 17.38 5.36 -25.97
CA GLU A 142 16.89 4.95 -27.28
C GLU A 142 16.70 6.15 -28.21
N ALA A 143 15.99 7.19 -27.76
CA ALA A 143 15.83 8.42 -28.52
C ALA A 143 17.17 9.11 -28.86
N ALA A 144 18.14 9.10 -27.94
CA ALA A 144 19.47 9.63 -28.19
C ALA A 144 20.24 8.81 -29.24
N HIS A 145 20.06 7.49 -29.26
CA HIS A 145 20.68 6.62 -30.26
C HIS A 145 20.07 6.82 -31.65
N GLU A 146 18.74 6.94 -31.74
CA GLU A 146 18.05 7.25 -33.00
C GLU A 146 18.52 8.58 -33.59
N GLN A 147 18.57 9.65 -32.78
CA GLN A 147 19.07 10.96 -33.23
C GLN A 147 20.51 10.91 -33.75
N ALA A 148 21.39 10.17 -33.06
CA ALA A 148 22.78 10.02 -33.49
C ALA A 148 22.89 9.23 -34.82
N SER A 149 22.07 8.19 -34.99
CA SER A 149 21.99 7.41 -36.23
C SER A 149 21.50 8.26 -37.39
N ASP A 150 20.46 9.06 -37.19
CA ASP A 150 19.91 9.94 -38.23
C ASP A 150 20.91 11.02 -38.65
N ALA A 151 21.60 11.64 -37.69
CA ALA A 151 22.65 12.61 -37.98
C ALA A 151 23.79 11.99 -38.82
N ALA A 152 24.21 10.77 -38.48
CA ALA A 152 25.24 10.05 -39.23
C ALA A 152 24.78 9.69 -40.64
N ARG A 153 23.50 9.33 -40.82
CA ARG A 153 22.91 9.06 -42.14
C ARG A 153 22.89 10.31 -43.01
N ILE A 154 22.42 11.43 -42.45
CA ILE A 154 22.36 12.72 -43.16
C ILE A 154 23.76 13.18 -43.58
N ALA A 155 24.76 13.04 -42.72
CA ALA A 155 26.14 13.41 -43.05
C ALA A 155 26.69 12.59 -44.24
N LYS A 156 26.47 11.27 -44.24
CA LYS A 156 26.87 10.40 -45.36
C LYS A 156 26.16 10.73 -46.66
N ASP A 157 24.86 11.03 -46.59
CA ASP A 157 24.08 11.43 -47.77
C ASP A 157 24.55 12.79 -48.30
N PHE A 158 24.90 13.73 -47.41
CA PHE A 158 25.50 15.02 -47.79
C PHE A 158 26.84 14.84 -48.50
N GLU A 159 27.75 14.03 -47.94
CA GLU A 159 29.04 13.73 -48.57
C GLU A 159 28.86 13.15 -49.98
N ARG A 160 27.93 12.19 -50.16
CA ARG A 160 27.61 11.62 -51.48
C ARG A 160 27.17 12.67 -52.49
N LEU A 161 26.28 13.58 -52.11
CA LEU A 161 25.76 14.64 -52.98
C LEU A 161 26.83 15.68 -53.34
N THR A 162 27.76 15.96 -52.41
CA THR A 162 28.86 16.91 -52.65
C THR A 162 30.00 16.30 -53.47
N ALA A 163 30.25 14.99 -53.35
CA ALA A 163 31.30 14.29 -54.08
C ALA A 163 30.98 14.06 -55.57
N THR A 164 29.72 14.23 -56.00
CA THR A 164 29.31 14.07 -57.42
C THR A 164 29.39 15.36 -58.24
N LYS A 165 29.86 16.48 -57.66
CA LYS A 165 29.94 17.81 -58.32
C LYS A 165 31.36 18.24 -58.74
N GLN A 166 32.27 17.31 -59.01
CA GLN A 166 33.55 17.60 -59.67
C GLN A 166 33.62 16.99 -61.07
#